data_AF-A0A319B0Y3-F1
#
_entry.id   AF-A0A319B0Y3-F1
#
_cell.length_a   1.000
_cell.length_b   1.000
_cell.length_c   1.000
_cell.angle_alpha   90.00
_cell.angle_beta   90.00
_cell.angle_gamma   90.00
#
_symmetry.space_group_name_H-M   'P 1'
#
loop_
_entity.id
_entity.type
_entity.pdbx_description
1 polymer ?
#
loop_
_entity_poly.entity_id
_entity_poly.type
_entity_poly.pdbx_seq_one_letter_code
_entity_poly.pdbx_strand_id
1 'polypeptide(L)'
;MTADVSHAASRVLTSNSPRDPSFDDFSFVPFLRQSYGFGLASDVPVCKAYSEGHCPLGPACPDRHPTPSRVTTSTTTASGLAPSTTHGSLVCKHFLKGLCKKGLKCEYLHEYNLRRMPECQSFSRSGYCPNGDDCLYQHVREQARLPPCEHYDRGFCELGPLCAKRHVRRRLCQYYLAGFCPDGKACVDAHPRWSENLPRPQIRVEKTEEELERERALIREEQEKEKEREREWRSERGRGGGFMRGRYRGRGRG
;
A
#
# COMPACT_ATOMS: atom_id res chain seq x y z
N MET A 1 16.53 46.51 13.80
CA MET A 1 15.28 45.73 13.88
C MET A 1 14.94 45.00 12.57
N THR A 2 15.28 45.51 11.38
CA THR A 2 14.96 44.85 10.09
C THR A 2 16.01 43.87 9.58
N ALA A 3 17.27 43.98 10.03
CA ALA A 3 18.37 43.09 9.63
C ALA A 3 18.24 41.66 10.20
N ASP A 4 17.60 41.51 11.36
CA ASP A 4 17.47 40.20 12.02
C ASP A 4 16.44 39.31 11.31
N VAL A 5 15.40 39.90 10.74
CA VAL A 5 14.32 39.18 10.04
C VAL A 5 14.79 38.67 8.68
N SER A 6 15.54 39.47 7.92
CA SER A 6 16.09 39.04 6.63
C SER A 6 17.19 37.99 6.77
N HIS A 7 18.00 38.09 7.83
CA HIS A 7 19.01 37.09 8.17
C HIS A 7 18.38 35.77 8.66
N ALA A 8 17.32 35.83 9.48
CA ALA A 8 16.57 34.64 9.88
C ALA A 8 15.87 33.97 8.69
N ALA A 9 15.23 34.74 7.80
CA ALA A 9 14.56 34.23 6.62
C ALA A 9 15.53 33.54 5.64
N SER A 10 16.72 34.11 5.42
CA SER A 10 17.74 33.51 4.56
C SER A 10 18.28 32.18 5.11
N ARG A 11 18.43 32.04 6.44
CA ARG A 11 18.82 30.76 7.08
C ARG A 11 17.77 29.66 6.92
N VAL A 12 16.48 30.01 6.97
CA VAL A 12 15.38 29.05 6.80
C VAL A 12 15.26 28.57 5.34
N LEU A 13 15.59 29.43 4.38
CA LEU A 13 15.46 29.14 2.94
C LEU A 13 16.68 28.41 2.34
N THR A 14 17.83 28.40 3.01
CA THR A 14 19.01 27.67 2.56
C THR A 14 18.96 26.19 2.95
N SER A 15 18.96 25.29 1.96
CA SER A 15 18.91 23.83 2.14
C SER A 15 20.13 23.21 2.85
N ASN A 16 21.24 23.96 2.96
CA ASN A 16 22.54 23.48 3.46
C ASN A 16 23.09 24.28 4.66
N SER A 17 22.27 25.06 5.37
CA SER A 17 22.74 25.62 6.64
C SER A 17 22.96 24.47 7.64
N PRO A 18 24.11 24.37 8.33
CA PRO A 18 24.23 23.50 9.48
C PRO A 18 23.14 23.92 10.45
N ARG A 19 22.13 23.06 10.63
CA ARG A 19 21.11 23.25 11.64
C ARG A 19 21.84 23.23 12.97
N ASP A 20 21.47 24.15 13.86
CA ASP A 20 21.98 24.15 15.21
C ASP A 20 21.73 22.75 15.81
N PRO A 21 22.74 22.01 16.29
CA PRO A 21 22.55 20.67 16.84
C PRO A 21 21.57 20.64 18.02
N SER A 22 21.24 21.79 18.61
CA SER A 22 20.22 21.91 19.67
C SER A 22 18.81 22.21 19.16
N PHE A 23 18.56 22.27 17.85
CA PHE A 23 17.23 22.60 17.31
C PHE A 23 16.16 21.53 17.61
N ASP A 24 16.59 20.30 17.89
CA ASP A 24 15.71 19.14 18.16
C ASP A 24 15.57 18.83 19.67
N ASP A 25 16.18 19.63 20.56
CA ASP A 25 16.12 19.47 22.03
C ASP A 25 14.87 20.14 22.62
N PHE A 26 13.71 19.48 22.47
CA PHE A 26 12.49 19.91 23.16
C PHE A 26 12.30 19.20 24.49
N SER A 27 11.76 19.92 25.48
CA SER A 27 11.47 19.39 26.82
C SER A 27 10.51 18.19 26.83
N PHE A 28 9.72 18.00 25.77
CA PHE A 28 8.80 16.88 25.59
C PHE A 28 9.41 15.67 24.86
N VAL A 29 10.61 15.77 24.30
CA VAL A 29 11.26 14.66 23.57
C VAL A 29 11.46 13.42 24.46
N PRO A 30 11.93 13.54 25.73
CA PRO A 30 12.04 12.39 26.62
C PRO A 30 10.69 11.70 26.85
N PHE A 31 9.62 12.48 26.99
CA PHE A 31 8.26 11.95 27.14
C PHE A 31 7.80 11.21 25.88
N LEU A 32 8.01 11.77 24.68
CA LEU A 32 7.62 11.12 23.41
C LEU A 32 8.38 9.81 23.16
N ARG A 33 9.68 9.77 23.49
CA ARG A 33 10.48 8.56 23.38
C ARG A 33 9.99 7.48 24.36
N GLN A 34 9.72 7.85 25.60
CA GLN A 34 9.29 6.90 26.64
C GLN A 34 7.85 6.39 26.45
N SER A 35 6.93 7.27 26.02
CA SER A 35 5.50 6.95 25.94
C SER A 35 5.06 6.43 24.57
N TYR A 36 5.69 6.85 23.47
CA TYR A 36 5.25 6.48 22.13
C TYR A 36 6.36 5.90 21.23
N GLY A 37 7.61 5.85 21.70
CA GLY A 37 8.74 5.33 20.93
C GLY A 37 9.06 6.16 19.66
N PHE A 38 8.57 7.39 19.57
CA PHE A 38 8.83 8.27 18.44
C PHE A 38 10.14 9.05 18.65
N GLY A 39 11.19 8.64 17.95
CA GLY A 39 12.39 9.46 17.74
C GLY A 39 12.27 10.25 16.43
N LEU A 40 12.64 11.52 16.43
CA LEU A 40 12.80 12.29 15.20
C LEU A 40 13.91 11.63 14.35
N ALA A 41 13.61 11.38 13.07
CA ALA A 41 14.44 10.54 12.21
C ALA A 41 15.76 11.18 11.75
N SER A 42 15.97 12.47 12.05
CA SER A 42 17.12 13.26 11.60
C SER A 42 18.42 12.91 12.32
N ASP A 43 18.40 12.69 13.64
CA ASP A 43 19.64 12.76 14.45
C ASP A 43 19.96 11.52 15.29
N VAL A 44 19.07 10.53 15.35
CA VAL A 44 19.27 9.35 16.22
C VAL A 44 19.85 8.18 15.42
N PRO A 45 21.10 7.75 15.72
CA PRO A 45 21.71 6.61 15.04
C PRO A 45 20.92 5.33 15.27
N VAL A 46 21.03 4.41 14.32
CA VAL A 46 20.42 3.08 14.44
C VAL A 46 21.12 2.31 15.56
N CYS A 47 20.33 1.77 16.50
CA CYS A 47 20.85 0.97 17.61
C CYS A 47 21.60 -0.25 17.06
N LYS A 48 22.91 -0.34 17.33
CA LYS A 48 23.75 -1.48 16.89
C LYS A 48 23.27 -2.79 17.50
N ALA A 49 23.00 -2.82 18.81
CA ALA A 49 22.51 -4.00 19.52
C ALA A 49 21.16 -4.50 18.99
N TYR A 50 20.27 -3.57 18.61
CA TYR A 50 18.99 -3.95 17.99
C TYR A 50 19.18 -4.45 16.55
N SER A 51 20.09 -3.84 15.79
CA SER A 51 20.40 -4.31 14.44
C SER A 51 20.99 -5.72 14.41
N GLU A 52 21.68 -6.11 15.50
CA GLU A 52 22.22 -7.45 15.71
C GLU A 52 21.17 -8.46 16.26
N GLY A 53 19.97 -7.98 16.65
CA GLY A 53 18.79 -8.82 16.87
C GLY A 53 18.03 -8.57 18.18
N HIS A 54 18.68 -8.05 19.23
CA HIS A 54 17.98 -7.75 20.49
C HIS A 54 18.67 -6.64 21.29
N CYS A 55 17.90 -5.62 21.65
CA CYS A 55 18.36 -4.55 22.52
C CYS A 55 17.81 -4.75 23.94
N PRO A 56 18.67 -4.84 24.97
CA PRO A 56 18.25 -5.05 26.36
C PRO A 56 17.47 -3.86 26.94
N LEU A 57 17.60 -2.67 26.34
CA LEU A 57 16.86 -1.47 26.71
C LEU A 57 15.45 -1.41 26.10
N GLY A 58 15.14 -2.32 25.16
CA GLY A 58 13.82 -2.41 24.54
C GLY A 58 13.35 -1.07 23.94
N PRO A 59 12.06 -0.69 24.09
CA PRO A 59 11.52 0.56 23.55
C PRO A 59 12.07 1.82 24.23
N ALA A 60 12.76 1.70 25.36
CA ALA A 60 13.40 2.80 26.05
C ALA A 60 14.85 3.05 25.58
N CYS A 61 15.29 2.36 24.52
CA CYS A 61 16.61 2.58 23.95
C CYS A 61 16.75 4.03 23.43
N PRO A 62 17.85 4.73 23.74
CA PRO A 62 18.10 6.08 23.22
C PRO A 62 18.32 6.09 21.71
N ASP A 63 18.80 4.96 21.15
CA ASP A 63 19.07 4.77 19.74
C ASP A 63 17.84 4.23 19.00
N ARG A 64 17.73 4.55 17.71
CA ARG A 64 16.57 4.19 16.90
C ARG A 64 16.61 2.70 16.55
N HIS A 65 15.54 2.00 16.88
CA HIS A 65 15.27 0.64 16.39
C HIS A 65 14.62 0.75 15.00
N PRO A 66 15.29 0.35 13.90
CA PRO A 66 14.67 0.34 12.59
C PRO A 66 13.57 -0.70 12.64
N THR A 67 12.31 -0.28 12.55
CA THR A 67 11.20 -1.21 12.36
C THR A 67 11.41 -1.88 11.00
N PRO A 68 11.72 -3.19 10.96
CA PRO A 68 11.88 -3.85 9.68
C PRO A 68 10.53 -3.83 8.98
N SER A 69 10.47 -3.31 7.74
CA SER A 69 9.27 -3.44 6.90
C SER A 69 8.91 -4.91 6.58
N ARG A 70 9.69 -5.86 7.10
CA ARG A 70 9.50 -7.30 7.01
C ARG A 70 10.00 -7.96 8.30
N VAL A 71 9.26 -7.86 9.40
CA VAL A 71 9.52 -8.73 10.58
C VAL A 71 8.82 -10.05 10.31
N THR A 72 9.63 -11.09 10.16
CA THR A 72 9.20 -12.48 10.18
C THR A 72 8.51 -12.78 11.51
N THR A 73 7.26 -13.24 11.43
CA THR A 73 6.52 -14.01 12.43
C THR A 73 7.34 -14.44 13.65
N SER A 74 7.50 -13.55 14.63
CA SER A 74 8.18 -13.87 15.89
C SER A 74 7.29 -13.36 17.00
N THR A 75 6.48 -14.28 17.52
CA THR A 75 5.72 -14.16 18.76
C THR A 75 6.67 -13.85 19.91
N THR A 76 6.93 -12.56 20.15
CA THR A 76 7.41 -12.11 21.47
C THR A 76 6.46 -11.03 21.96
N THR A 77 5.71 -11.41 22.98
CA THR A 77 4.72 -10.63 23.72
C THR A 77 5.36 -9.64 24.69
N ALA A 78 6.56 -9.14 24.41
CA ALA A 78 7.26 -8.20 25.27
C ALA A 78 7.26 -6.81 24.61
N SER A 79 6.74 -5.84 25.36
CA SER A 79 6.64 -4.42 25.00
C SER A 79 5.47 -4.06 24.08
N GLY A 80 4.31 -3.82 24.69
CA GLY A 80 3.33 -2.90 24.11
C GLY A 80 3.98 -1.53 23.86
N LEU A 81 3.48 -0.85 22.83
CA LEU A 81 3.89 0.49 22.36
C LEU A 81 5.09 0.59 21.41
N ALA A 82 5.27 -0.37 20.49
CA ALA A 82 5.91 -0.05 19.21
C ALA A 82 4.84 0.50 18.23
N PRO A 83 5.05 1.65 17.57
CA PRO A 83 4.12 2.17 16.59
C PRO A 83 4.08 1.26 15.36
N SER A 84 3.03 0.44 15.29
CA SER A 84 2.23 0.22 14.09
C SER A 84 3.01 0.13 12.76
N THR A 85 3.95 -0.81 12.66
CA THR A 85 4.29 -1.39 11.36
C THR A 85 3.55 -2.72 11.26
N THR A 86 2.22 -2.65 11.17
CA THR A 86 1.42 -3.85 10.90
C THR A 86 1.95 -4.48 9.62
N HIS A 87 2.36 -5.75 9.69
CA HIS A 87 3.19 -6.44 8.68
C HIS A 87 2.46 -6.77 7.35
N GLY A 88 1.50 -5.94 6.94
CA GLY A 88 0.73 -6.10 5.71
C GLY A 88 1.43 -5.55 4.47
N SER A 89 1.21 -6.18 3.32
CA SER A 89 1.66 -5.67 2.02
C SER A 89 0.83 -4.48 1.52
N LEU A 90 -0.42 -4.36 1.98
CA LEU A 90 -1.40 -3.36 1.54
C LEU A 90 -1.92 -2.52 2.70
N VAL A 91 -2.20 -1.25 2.41
CA VAL A 91 -2.79 -0.28 3.36
C VAL A 91 -4.21 -0.69 3.76
N CYS A 92 -4.51 -0.60 5.04
CA CYS A 92 -5.83 -0.87 5.59
C CYS A 92 -6.85 0.19 5.18
N LYS A 93 -7.90 -0.21 4.45
CA LYS A 93 -9.01 0.69 4.06
C LYS A 93 -9.74 1.32 5.26
N HIS A 94 -9.84 0.61 6.39
CA HIS A 94 -10.52 1.12 7.59
C HIS A 94 -9.65 2.08 8.40
N PHE A 95 -8.32 1.91 8.34
CA PHE A 95 -7.37 2.82 8.98
C PHE A 95 -7.40 4.21 8.34
N LEU A 96 -7.46 4.28 7.00
CA LEU A 96 -7.60 5.54 6.27
C LEU A 96 -8.84 6.36 6.70
N LYS A 97 -9.87 5.68 7.23
CA LYS A 97 -11.09 6.30 7.73
C LYS A 97 -11.09 6.51 9.25
N GLY A 98 -10.05 6.08 9.96
CA GLY A 98 -10.00 6.10 11.42
C GLY A 98 -10.94 5.11 12.13
N LEU A 99 -11.51 4.14 11.39
CA LEU A 99 -12.54 3.22 11.89
C LEU A 99 -12.00 1.80 12.15
N CYS A 100 -10.67 1.60 12.10
CA CYS A 100 -10.09 0.29 12.28
C CYS A 100 -10.14 -0.16 13.75
N LYS A 101 -10.99 -1.13 14.07
CA LYS A 101 -11.09 -1.72 15.42
C LYS A 101 -9.96 -2.70 15.74
N LYS A 102 -9.26 -3.21 14.72
CA LYS A 102 -8.20 -4.23 14.89
C LYS A 102 -6.89 -3.64 15.43
N GLY A 103 -6.71 -2.31 15.38
CA GLY A 103 -5.55 -1.62 15.94
C GLY A 103 -4.22 -2.27 15.52
N LEU A 104 -3.39 -2.63 16.51
CA LEU A 104 -2.08 -3.25 16.29
C LEU A 104 -2.14 -4.71 15.78
N LYS A 105 -3.29 -5.38 15.90
CA LYS A 105 -3.50 -6.76 15.41
C LYS A 105 -4.10 -6.80 14.00
N CYS A 106 -4.09 -5.67 13.30
CA CYS A 106 -4.59 -5.62 11.93
C CYS A 106 -3.59 -6.27 10.98
N GLU A 107 -4.08 -7.15 10.10
CA GLU A 107 -3.28 -7.79 9.04
C GLU A 107 -2.83 -6.81 7.96
N TYR A 108 -3.48 -5.65 7.87
CA TYR A 108 -3.23 -4.62 6.88
C TYR A 108 -2.38 -3.48 7.45
N LEU A 109 -1.61 -2.84 6.58
CA LEU A 109 -0.67 -1.76 6.92
C LEU A 109 -1.41 -0.51 7.42
N HIS A 110 -0.99 0.00 8.58
CA HIS A 110 -1.50 1.19 9.25
C HIS A 110 -0.52 2.36 9.08
N GLU A 111 -0.16 2.62 7.83
CA GLU A 111 0.71 3.71 7.41
C GLU A 111 0.15 4.28 6.10
N TYR A 112 0.25 5.59 5.93
CA TYR A 112 -0.21 6.25 4.71
C TYR A 112 0.86 6.12 3.63
N ASN A 113 0.77 5.06 2.82
CA ASN A 113 1.72 4.78 1.76
C ASN A 113 1.00 4.58 0.41
N LEU A 114 1.11 5.55 -0.49
CA LEU A 114 0.44 5.55 -1.80
C LEU A 114 0.88 4.39 -2.71
N ARG A 115 2.09 3.85 -2.52
CA ARG A 115 2.61 2.73 -3.34
C ARG A 115 2.02 1.38 -2.96
N ARG A 116 1.49 1.27 -1.74
CA ARG A 116 0.91 0.03 -1.18
C ARG A 116 -0.60 0.15 -1.04
N MET A 117 -1.22 1.07 -1.78
CA MET A 117 -2.65 1.25 -1.74
C MET A 117 -3.35 0.06 -2.44
N PRO A 118 -4.47 -0.45 -1.91
CA PRO A 118 -5.25 -1.45 -2.62
C PRO A 118 -5.78 -0.92 -3.98
N GLU A 119 -6.12 -1.85 -4.86
CA GLU A 119 -6.69 -1.56 -6.18
C GLU A 119 -8.06 -0.90 -6.08
N CYS A 120 -8.36 -0.01 -7.02
CA CYS A 120 -9.66 0.64 -7.08
C CYS A 120 -10.71 -0.31 -7.64
N GLN A 121 -11.71 -0.67 -6.82
CA GLN A 121 -12.78 -1.57 -7.24
C GLN A 121 -13.59 -1.03 -8.43
N SER A 122 -13.89 0.28 -8.44
CA SER A 122 -14.63 0.91 -9.54
C SER A 122 -13.84 0.86 -10.84
N PHE A 123 -12.55 1.21 -10.80
CA PHE A 123 -11.72 1.14 -11.98
C PHE A 123 -11.51 -0.29 -12.47
N SER A 124 -11.29 -1.25 -11.56
CA SER A 124 -11.12 -2.66 -11.93
C SER A 124 -12.39 -3.29 -12.50
N ARG A 125 -13.59 -2.84 -12.11
CA ARG A 125 -14.85 -3.39 -12.61
C ARG A 125 -15.35 -2.67 -13.87
N SER A 126 -15.42 -1.34 -13.86
CA SER A 126 -16.00 -0.57 -14.98
C SER A 126 -14.95 0.03 -15.93
N GLY A 127 -13.65 -0.10 -15.65
CA GLY A 127 -12.59 0.59 -16.41
C GLY A 127 -12.58 2.11 -16.25
N TYR A 128 -13.48 2.63 -15.41
CA TYR A 128 -13.67 4.05 -15.15
C TYR A 128 -13.87 4.29 -13.65
N CYS A 129 -13.21 5.31 -13.12
CA CYS A 129 -13.37 5.76 -11.74
C CYS A 129 -13.99 7.17 -11.75
N PRO A 130 -15.06 7.43 -10.98
CA PRO A 130 -15.64 8.78 -10.88
C PRO A 130 -14.70 9.80 -10.25
N ASN A 131 -13.72 9.35 -9.46
CA ASN A 131 -12.71 10.20 -8.86
C ASN A 131 -11.55 10.53 -9.82
N GLY A 132 -11.58 9.98 -11.05
CA GLY A 132 -10.55 10.25 -12.07
C GLY A 132 -9.14 9.90 -11.60
N ASP A 133 -8.18 10.76 -11.91
CA ASP A 133 -6.76 10.57 -11.59
C ASP A 133 -6.41 10.89 -10.12
N ASP A 134 -7.29 11.58 -9.39
CA ASP A 134 -7.12 11.90 -7.96
C ASP A 134 -7.59 10.76 -7.03
N CYS A 135 -7.89 9.60 -7.60
CA CYS A 135 -8.27 8.43 -6.84
C CYS A 135 -7.09 7.94 -5.98
N LEU A 136 -7.29 7.86 -4.67
CA LEU A 136 -6.27 7.34 -3.74
C LEU A 136 -5.85 5.90 -4.09
N TYR A 137 -6.78 5.09 -4.61
CA TYR A 137 -6.59 3.67 -4.89
C TYR A 137 -5.89 3.43 -6.23
N GLN A 138 -5.19 2.29 -6.34
CA GLN A 138 -4.39 2.03 -7.53
C GLN A 138 -5.25 1.67 -8.75
N HIS A 139 -5.02 2.37 -9.86
CA HIS A 139 -5.63 2.10 -11.17
C HIS A 139 -4.73 1.16 -11.99
N VAL A 140 -5.03 -0.15 -11.95
CA VAL A 140 -4.34 -1.16 -12.75
C VAL A 140 -5.15 -1.43 -14.01
N ARG A 141 -4.57 -1.16 -15.19
CA ARG A 141 -5.21 -1.49 -16.47
C ARG A 141 -5.17 -3.00 -16.70
N GLU A 142 -6.20 -3.55 -17.32
CA GLU A 142 -6.30 -4.99 -17.59
C GLU A 142 -5.12 -5.52 -18.42
N GLN A 143 -4.59 -4.73 -19.35
CA GLN A 143 -3.42 -5.12 -20.14
C GLN A 143 -2.15 -5.32 -19.29
N ALA A 144 -2.04 -4.62 -18.15
CA ALA A 144 -0.94 -4.80 -17.21
C ALA A 144 -1.12 -6.04 -16.33
N ARG A 145 -2.35 -6.54 -16.17
CA ARG A 145 -2.70 -7.76 -15.43
C ARG A 145 -2.41 -9.03 -16.23
N LEU A 146 -2.32 -8.94 -17.56
CA LEU A 146 -2.02 -10.07 -18.42
C LEU A 146 -0.65 -10.69 -18.05
N PRO A 147 -0.58 -12.04 -17.97
CA PRO A 147 0.66 -12.73 -17.68
C PRO A 147 1.70 -12.43 -18.78
N PRO A 148 3.01 -12.36 -18.43
CA PRO A 148 4.06 -12.16 -19.42
C PRO A 148 4.06 -13.31 -20.44
N CYS A 149 4.39 -12.98 -21.69
CA CYS A 149 4.48 -13.96 -22.76
C CYS A 149 5.80 -14.72 -22.70
N GLU A 150 5.72 -16.03 -22.46
CA GLU A 150 6.89 -16.92 -22.37
C GLU A 150 7.66 -17.01 -23.71
N HIS A 151 6.98 -16.84 -24.84
CA HIS A 151 7.65 -16.80 -26.16
C HIS A 151 8.42 -15.50 -26.33
N TYR A 152 7.82 -14.36 -25.97
CA TYR A 152 8.48 -13.07 -26.04
C TYR A 152 9.68 -12.96 -25.08
N ASP A 153 9.59 -13.61 -23.91
CA ASP A 153 10.70 -13.69 -22.96
C ASP A 153 11.92 -14.45 -23.50
N ARG A 154 11.77 -15.26 -24.56
CA ARG A 154 12.88 -15.90 -25.31
C ARG A 154 13.52 -14.97 -26.34
N GLY A 155 12.90 -13.81 -26.58
CA GLY A 155 13.31 -12.83 -27.56
C GLY A 155 12.33 -12.64 -28.70
N PHE A 156 11.47 -13.62 -29.02
CA PHE A 156 10.56 -13.51 -30.16
C PHE A 156 9.23 -14.24 -29.95
N CYS A 157 8.14 -13.56 -30.28
CA CYS A 157 6.79 -14.11 -30.31
C CYS A 157 6.22 -13.93 -31.71
N GLU A 158 5.78 -15.02 -32.34
CA GLU A 158 5.26 -15.06 -33.71
C GLU A 158 4.03 -14.15 -33.90
N LEU A 159 3.22 -13.98 -32.85
CA LEU A 159 2.01 -13.16 -32.91
C LEU A 159 2.27 -11.67 -32.70
N GLY A 160 3.48 -11.28 -32.29
CA GLY A 160 3.84 -9.88 -32.08
C GLY A 160 2.82 -9.12 -31.22
N PRO A 161 2.33 -7.94 -31.64
CA PRO A 161 1.40 -7.14 -30.85
C PRO A 161 0.01 -7.79 -30.65
N LEU A 162 -0.32 -8.82 -31.43
CA LEU A 162 -1.58 -9.53 -31.36
C LEU A 162 -1.57 -10.68 -30.35
N CYS A 163 -0.49 -10.86 -29.57
CA CYS A 163 -0.44 -11.91 -28.56
C CYS A 163 -1.43 -11.62 -27.40
N ALA A 164 -2.14 -12.66 -26.95
CA ALA A 164 -3.00 -12.58 -25.76
C ALA A 164 -2.22 -12.32 -24.45
N LYS A 165 -0.93 -12.66 -24.42
CA LYS A 165 -0.04 -12.46 -23.27
C LYS A 165 0.73 -11.13 -23.40
N ARG A 166 1.15 -10.54 -22.26
CA ARG A 166 1.86 -9.26 -22.23
C ARG A 166 3.31 -9.41 -22.71
N HIS A 167 3.73 -8.55 -23.64
CA HIS A 167 5.11 -8.47 -24.09
C HIS A 167 5.89 -7.44 -23.26
N VAL A 168 6.88 -7.89 -22.49
CA VAL A 168 7.77 -7.03 -21.70
C VAL A 168 9.12 -6.94 -22.39
N ARG A 169 9.46 -5.77 -22.94
CA ARG A 169 10.77 -5.55 -23.57
C ARG A 169 11.86 -5.52 -22.51
N ARG A 170 12.79 -6.46 -22.57
CA ARG A 170 14.02 -6.49 -21.76
C ARG A 170 15.23 -6.47 -22.69
N ARG A 171 16.34 -5.86 -22.24
CA ARG A 171 17.62 -5.94 -22.95
C ARG A 171 18.24 -7.30 -22.66
N LEU A 172 18.60 -8.04 -23.70
CA LEU A 172 19.25 -9.35 -23.57
C LEU A 172 20.74 -9.15 -23.29
N CYS A 173 21.29 -9.94 -22.36
CA CYS A 173 22.71 -9.90 -22.05
C CYS A 173 23.53 -10.46 -23.22
N GLN A 174 24.41 -9.64 -23.80
CA GLN A 174 25.27 -10.04 -24.92
C GLN A 174 26.21 -11.19 -24.53
N TYR A 175 26.79 -11.14 -23.34
CA TYR A 175 27.71 -12.17 -22.85
C TYR A 175 27.00 -13.50 -22.59
N TYR A 176 25.77 -13.47 -22.07
CA TYR A 176 24.97 -14.67 -21.89
C TYR A 176 24.57 -15.30 -23.23
N LEU A 177 24.23 -14.47 -24.24
CA LEU A 177 24.00 -14.95 -25.60
C LEU A 177 25.26 -15.57 -26.23
N ALA A 178 26.44 -15.06 -25.88
CA ALA A 178 27.72 -15.65 -26.28
C ALA A 178 28.07 -16.94 -25.50
N GLY A 179 27.23 -17.37 -24.55
CA GLY A 179 27.32 -18.64 -23.83
C GLY A 179 27.73 -18.52 -22.36
N PHE A 180 28.32 -17.40 -21.93
CA PHE A 180 28.73 -17.21 -20.54
C PHE A 180 28.67 -15.75 -20.11
N CYS A 181 27.93 -15.48 -19.04
CA CYS A 181 27.91 -14.16 -18.40
C CYS A 181 28.66 -14.20 -17.06
N PRO A 182 29.67 -13.33 -16.85
CA PRO A 182 30.44 -13.30 -15.60
C PRO A 182 29.59 -12.92 -14.38
N ASP A 183 28.52 -12.14 -14.57
CA ASP A 183 27.61 -11.71 -13.49
C ASP A 183 26.59 -12.80 -13.10
N GLY A 184 26.52 -13.89 -13.86
CA GLY A 184 25.64 -15.02 -13.59
C GLY A 184 24.16 -14.59 -13.46
N LYS A 185 23.47 -15.05 -12.41
CA LYS A 185 22.05 -14.74 -12.18
C LYS A 185 21.79 -13.30 -11.69
N ALA A 186 22.84 -12.59 -11.30
CA ALA A 186 22.74 -11.22 -10.78
C ALA A 186 22.96 -10.16 -11.87
N CYS A 187 23.12 -10.57 -13.14
CA CYS A 187 23.28 -9.65 -14.25
C CYS A 187 22.08 -8.70 -14.37
N VAL A 188 22.37 -7.43 -14.69
CA VAL A 188 21.36 -6.38 -14.92
C VAL A 188 20.55 -6.67 -16.18
N ASP A 189 21.18 -7.29 -17.17
CA ASP A 189 20.57 -7.67 -18.43
C ASP A 189 19.84 -9.02 -18.34
N ALA A 190 18.83 -9.22 -19.20
CA ALA A 190 17.99 -10.40 -19.15
C ALA A 190 18.69 -11.65 -19.70
N HIS A 191 18.63 -12.74 -18.93
CA HIS A 191 19.07 -14.08 -19.33
C HIS A 191 17.84 -14.93 -19.70
N PRO A 192 17.55 -15.13 -20.99
CA PRO A 192 16.42 -15.94 -21.43
C PRO A 192 16.61 -17.42 -21.03
N ARG A 193 15.51 -18.07 -20.63
CA ARG A 193 15.45 -19.53 -20.43
C ARG A 193 14.67 -20.16 -21.57
N TRP A 194 15.34 -20.97 -22.37
CA TRP A 194 14.71 -21.75 -23.43
C TRP A 194 14.21 -23.08 -22.84
N SER A 195 12.90 -23.21 -22.65
CA SER A 195 12.26 -24.50 -22.34
C SER A 195 11.67 -25.12 -23.60
N GLU A 196 11.80 -26.43 -23.79
CA GLU A 196 11.38 -27.04 -25.07
C GLU A 196 9.85 -27.20 -25.18
N ASN A 197 9.15 -27.28 -24.04
CA ASN A 197 7.71 -27.55 -24.00
C ASN A 197 6.90 -26.28 -23.67
N LEU A 198 6.67 -25.41 -24.63
CA LEU A 198 5.67 -24.33 -24.49
C LEU A 198 4.47 -24.54 -25.40
N PRO A 199 3.24 -24.26 -24.91
CA PRO A 199 2.06 -24.21 -25.76
C PRO A 199 2.18 -23.07 -26.78
N ARG A 200 1.59 -23.27 -27.97
CA ARG A 200 1.60 -22.27 -29.04
C ARG A 200 0.96 -20.95 -28.58
N PRO A 201 1.51 -19.79 -28.99
CA PRO A 201 0.96 -18.50 -28.60
C PRO A 201 -0.46 -18.34 -29.16
N GLN A 202 -1.34 -17.70 -28.40
CA GLN A 202 -2.73 -17.45 -28.78
C GLN A 202 -2.93 -15.97 -29.15
N ILE A 203 -3.78 -15.74 -30.15
CA ILE A 203 -4.14 -14.40 -30.61
C ILE A 203 -5.06 -13.76 -29.55
N ARG A 204 -4.84 -12.47 -29.28
CA ARG A 204 -5.69 -11.65 -28.43
C ARG A 204 -7.02 -11.46 -29.14
N VAL A 205 -8.07 -12.08 -28.61
CA VAL A 205 -9.43 -11.79 -29.03
C VAL A 205 -9.81 -10.46 -28.40
N GLU A 206 -9.81 -9.40 -29.19
CA GLU A 206 -10.35 -8.11 -28.78
C GLU A 206 -11.87 -8.19 -28.87
N LYS A 207 -12.56 -7.96 -27.76
CA LYS A 207 -14.02 -7.80 -27.77
C LYS A 207 -14.36 -6.61 -28.66
N THR A 208 -15.42 -6.73 -29.46
CA THR A 208 -15.87 -5.62 -30.30
C THR A 208 -16.35 -4.46 -29.43
N GLU A 209 -16.28 -3.22 -29.94
CA GLU A 209 -16.74 -2.04 -29.21
C GLU A 209 -18.20 -2.19 -28.73
N GLU A 210 -19.07 -2.76 -29.56
CA GLU A 210 -20.46 -3.06 -29.23
C GLU A 210 -20.62 -4.08 -28.08
N GLU A 211 -19.72 -5.06 -27.98
CA GLU A 211 -19.72 -6.02 -26.87
C GLU A 211 -19.24 -5.36 -25.57
N LEU A 212 -18.19 -4.53 -25.65
CA LEU A 212 -17.70 -3.75 -24.51
C LEU A 212 -18.74 -2.75 -24.02
N GLU A 213 -19.48 -2.09 -24.92
CA GLU A 213 -20.57 -1.18 -24.54
C GLU A 213 -21.73 -1.91 -23.88
N ARG A 214 -22.13 -3.08 -24.40
CA ARG A 214 -23.14 -3.93 -23.76
C ARG A 214 -22.70 -4.37 -22.36
N GLU A 215 -21.45 -4.80 -22.20
CA GLU A 215 -20.89 -5.18 -20.91
C GLU A 215 -20.85 -3.98 -19.93
N ARG A 216 -20.42 -2.80 -20.40
CA ARG A 216 -20.45 -1.56 -19.60
C ARG A 216 -21.87 -1.16 -19.19
N ALA A 217 -22.85 -1.34 -20.08
CA ALA A 217 -24.26 -1.06 -19.80
C ALA A 217 -24.81 -2.03 -18.74
N LEU A 218 -24.52 -3.32 -18.85
CA LEU A 218 -24.90 -4.33 -17.85
C LEU A 218 -24.28 -4.04 -16.48
N ILE A 219 -22.99 -3.67 -16.44
CA ILE A 219 -22.31 -3.28 -15.20
C ILE A 219 -22.96 -2.04 -14.58
N ARG A 220 -23.35 -1.05 -15.40
CA ARG A 220 -24.03 0.16 -14.91
C ARG A 220 -25.41 -0.17 -14.34
N GLU A 221 -26.19 -0.98 -15.03
CA GLU A 221 -27.51 -1.44 -14.58
C GLU A 221 -27.41 -2.23 -13.27
N GLU A 222 -26.43 -3.13 -13.15
CA GLU A 222 -26.19 -3.89 -11.93
C GLU A 222 -25.83 -2.97 -10.75
N GLN A 223 -25.00 -1.96 -10.98
CA GLN A 223 -24.68 -0.96 -9.95
C GLN A 223 -25.89 -0.14 -9.51
N GLU A 224 -26.81 0.18 -10.42
CA GLU A 224 -28.06 0.87 -10.08
C GLU A 224 -28.96 -0.03 -9.22
N LYS A 225 -29.13 -1.30 -9.62
CA LYS A 225 -29.88 -2.30 -8.82
C LYS A 225 -29.26 -2.52 -7.44
N GLU A 226 -27.93 -2.53 -7.34
CA GLU A 226 -27.23 -2.67 -6.05
C GLU A 226 -27.46 -1.43 -5.16
N LYS A 227 -27.39 -0.22 -5.72
CA LYS A 227 -27.69 1.02 -4.99
C LYS A 227 -29.15 1.10 -4.56
N GLU A 228 -30.07 0.60 -5.37
CA GLU A 228 -31.49 0.52 -5.03
C GLU A 228 -31.71 -0.43 -3.85
N ARG A 229 -31.17 -1.65 -3.91
CA ARG A 229 -31.18 -2.59 -2.77
C ARG A 229 -30.58 -1.99 -1.50
N GLU A 230 -29.50 -1.22 -1.61
CA GLU A 230 -28.90 -0.54 -0.45
C GLU A 230 -29.84 0.54 0.12
N ARG A 231 -30.54 1.30 -0.72
CA ARG A 231 -31.55 2.29 -0.30
C ARG A 231 -32.74 1.61 0.39
N GLU A 232 -33.24 0.52 -0.18
CA GLU A 232 -34.33 -0.28 0.40
C GLU A 232 -33.94 -0.84 1.77
N TRP A 233 -32.77 -1.47 1.87
CA TRP A 233 -32.24 -2.00 3.12
C TRP A 233 -32.07 -0.92 4.20
N ARG A 234 -31.62 0.28 3.81
CA ARG A 234 -31.50 1.44 4.71
C ARG A 234 -32.87 1.97 5.14
N SER A 235 -33.86 1.94 4.24
CA SER A 235 -35.26 2.33 4.52
C SER A 235 -35.94 1.36 5.50
N GLU A 236 -35.75 0.05 5.31
CA GLU A 236 -36.30 -0.98 6.21
C GLU A 236 -35.72 -0.91 7.63
N ARG A 237 -34.39 -0.77 7.77
CA ARG A 237 -33.78 -0.58 9.10
C ARG A 237 -34.10 0.77 9.73
N GLY A 238 -34.40 1.79 8.93
CA GLY A 238 -34.87 3.10 9.41
C GLY A 238 -36.29 3.08 9.98
N ARG A 239 -37.12 2.08 9.62
CA ARG A 239 -38.51 1.94 10.11
C ARG A 239 -38.69 1.03 11.35
N GLY A 240 -37.63 0.39 11.83
CA GLY A 240 -37.68 -0.56 12.97
C GLY A 240 -37.22 -0.01 14.33
N GLY A 241 -36.90 1.28 14.43
CA GLY A 241 -36.37 1.93 15.65
C GLY A 241 -37.43 2.60 16.53
N GLY A 242 -38.61 2.01 16.67
CA GLY A 242 -39.60 2.45 17.64
C GLY A 242 -39.15 2.09 19.04
N PHE A 243 -38.43 2.99 19.71
CA PHE A 243 -38.17 2.90 21.16
C PHE A 243 -39.51 2.76 21.88
N MET A 244 -39.83 1.54 22.31
CA MET A 244 -40.80 1.25 23.35
C MET A 244 -40.40 2.09 24.58
N ARG A 245 -41.03 3.25 24.77
CA ARG A 245 -41.06 3.94 26.06
C ARG A 245 -41.83 3.03 27.01
N GLY A 246 -41.09 2.14 27.68
CA GLY A 246 -41.57 1.35 28.81
C GLY A 246 -42.14 2.29 29.86
N ARG A 247 -43.46 2.40 29.88
CA ARG A 247 -44.22 3.09 30.93
C ARG A 247 -44.13 2.22 32.18
N TYR A 248 -43.12 2.43 33.01
CA TYR A 248 -43.11 1.96 34.40
C TYR A 248 -44.25 2.68 35.14
N ARG A 249 -45.43 2.07 35.14
CA ARG A 249 -46.47 2.37 36.13
C ARG A 249 -46.07 1.66 37.41
N GLY A 250 -45.56 2.42 38.37
CA GLY A 250 -45.46 1.97 39.75
C GLY A 250 -46.87 1.61 40.25
N ARG A 251 -47.04 0.35 40.64
CA ARG A 251 -48.17 -0.09 41.46
C ARG A 251 -47.60 -0.42 42.84
N GLY A 252 -48.08 0.32 43.82
CA GLY A 252 -47.60 0.29 45.20
C GLY A 252 -47.94 -1.00 45.95
N ARG A 253 -47.21 -1.12 47.05
CA ARG A 253 -47.50 -1.82 48.32
C ARG A 253 -48.83 -2.59 48.41
N GLY A 254 -48.67 -3.85 48.79
CA GLY A 254 -49.62 -4.71 49.49
C GLY A 254 -48.83 -5.91 49.99
#